data_AF-A0A383BZA9-F1
#
_entry.id   AF-A0A383BZA9-F1
#
_cell.length_a   1.000
_cell.length_b   1.000
_cell.length_c   1.000
_cell.angle_alpha   90.00
_cell.angle_beta   90.00
_cell.angle_gamma   90.00
#
_symmetry.space_group_name_H-M   'P 1'
#
loop_
_entity.id
_entity.type
_entity.pdbx_description
1 polymer ?
#
loop_
_entity_poly.entity_id
_entity_poly.type
_entity_poly.pdbx_seq_one_letter_code
_entity_poly.pdbx_strand_id
1 'polypeptide(L)'
;MADTPGATARATDRILVVDFGAQYAQLIARRVREANVYSEIVPHDLTAAEYAARRPTGIIFSGGPASVHVDGAPRIDPGVYDLGVPILGICYGAQLIAQQ
;
A
#
# COMPACT_ATOMS: atom_id res chain seq x y z
N MET A 1 13.00 -28.29 20.09
CA MET A 1 14.20 -27.67 19.51
C MET A 1 13.87 -27.19 18.11
N ALA A 2 13.42 -25.95 18.02
CA ALA A 2 13.51 -25.07 16.87
C ALA A 2 13.22 -23.69 17.46
N ASP A 3 14.29 -23.11 18.00
CA ASP A 3 14.39 -21.71 18.38
C ASP A 3 14.04 -20.87 17.15
N THR A 4 12.93 -20.13 17.19
CA THR A 4 12.62 -19.13 16.17
C THR A 4 13.58 -17.97 16.42
N PRO A 5 14.57 -17.73 15.54
CA PRO A 5 15.58 -16.74 15.83
C PRO A 5 14.97 -15.35 15.71
N GLY A 6 15.02 -14.64 16.82
CA GLY A 6 15.34 -13.22 16.89
C GLY A 6 14.36 -12.28 16.22
N ALA A 7 13.69 -11.48 17.05
CA ALA A 7 13.22 -10.16 16.64
C ALA A 7 14.39 -9.36 16.05
N THR A 8 14.56 -9.46 14.74
CA THR A 8 15.46 -8.60 13.97
C THR A 8 15.03 -7.17 14.20
N ALA A 9 16.00 -6.29 14.50
CA ALA A 9 15.86 -4.86 14.78
C ALA A 9 14.52 -4.31 14.27
N ARG A 10 13.65 -3.81 15.17
CA ARG A 10 12.31 -3.27 14.80
C ARG A 10 12.47 -2.30 13.64
N ALA A 11 12.31 -2.81 12.42
CA ALA A 11 12.14 -1.98 11.25
C ALA A 11 10.94 -1.11 11.60
N THR A 12 11.13 0.20 11.55
CA THR A 12 10.04 1.12 11.86
C THR A 12 8.88 0.75 10.95
N ASP A 13 7.78 0.27 11.52
CA ASP A 13 6.63 -0.17 10.74
C ASP A 13 6.23 0.98 9.82
N ARG A 14 6.25 0.73 8.52
CA ARG A 14 6.03 1.73 7.46
C ARG A 14 4.93 1.24 6.56
N ILE A 15 3.82 1.97 6.57
CA ILE A 15 2.70 1.75 5.67
C ILE A 15 2.73 2.78 4.55
N LEU A 16 2.71 2.30 3.30
CA LEU A 16 2.49 3.15 2.15
C LEU A 16 1.00 3.22 1.85
N VAL A 17 0.45 4.42 1.81
CA VAL A 17 -0.94 4.69 1.43
C VAL A 17 -0.94 5.20 0.00
N VAL A 18 -1.38 4.36 -0.93
CA VAL A 18 -1.39 4.68 -2.36
C VAL A 18 -2.63 5.51 -2.67
N ASP A 19 -2.41 6.73 -3.17
CA ASP A 19 -3.48 7.65 -3.54
C ASP A 19 -3.92 7.44 -5.00
N PHE A 20 -5.17 7.00 -5.19
CA PHE A 20 -5.80 6.90 -6.51
C PHE A 20 -6.73 8.09 -6.80
N GLY A 21 -6.49 9.24 -6.14
CA GLY A 21 -7.28 10.45 -6.26
C GLY A 21 -8.48 10.50 -5.31
N ALA A 22 -8.52 9.65 -4.27
CA ALA A 22 -9.59 9.67 -3.29
C ALA A 22 -9.40 10.78 -2.25
N GLN A 23 -10.54 11.35 -1.83
CA GLN A 23 -10.61 12.29 -0.71
C GLN A 23 -10.09 11.72 0.62
N TYR A 24 -9.94 10.39 0.73
CA TYR A 24 -9.66 9.70 1.99
C TYR A 24 -8.21 9.24 2.19
N ALA A 25 -7.30 9.39 1.22
CA ALA A 25 -5.90 8.96 1.38
C ALA A 25 -5.24 9.59 2.63
N GLN A 26 -5.50 10.89 2.85
CA GLN A 26 -5.05 11.63 4.03
C GLN A 26 -5.64 11.10 5.34
N LEU A 27 -6.93 10.74 5.33
CA LEU A 27 -7.60 10.18 6.51
C LEU A 27 -7.05 8.79 6.85
N ILE A 28 -6.83 7.94 5.85
CA ILE A 28 -6.22 6.62 6.03
C ILE A 28 -4.82 6.77 6.63
N ALA A 29 -3.97 7.64 6.05
CA ALA A 29 -2.64 7.89 6.56
C ALA A 29 -2.66 8.39 8.02
N ARG A 30 -3.63 9.26 8.37
CA ARG A 30 -3.85 9.71 9.75
C ARG A 30 -4.24 8.57 10.67
N ARG A 31 -5.15 7.68 10.28
CA ARG A 31 -5.55 6.52 11.11
C ARG A 31 -4.39 5.56 11.37
N VAL A 32 -3.51 5.36 10.40
CA VAL A 32 -2.27 4.58 10.60
C VAL A 32 -1.36 5.24 11.64
N ARG A 33 -1.21 6.58 11.58
CA ARG A 33 -0.41 7.33 12.57
C ARG A 33 -1.02 7.28 13.97
N GLU A 34 -2.35 7.34 14.08
CA GLU A 34 -3.07 7.16 15.35
C GLU A 34 -2.88 5.75 15.93
N ALA A 35 -2.57 4.75 15.10
CA ALA A 35 -2.17 3.42 15.52
C ALA A 35 -0.67 3.28 15.87
N ASN A 36 0.06 4.40 15.99
CA ASN A 36 1.50 4.47 16.29
C ASN A 36 2.42 3.84 15.22
N VAL A 37 1.97 3.83 13.96
CA VAL A 37 2.74 3.31 12.81
C VAL A 37 3.07 4.46 11.85
N TYR A 38 4.29 4.47 11.29
CA TYR A 38 4.68 5.49 10.32
C TYR A 38 3.90 5.28 9.02
N SER A 39 3.38 6.36 8.44
CA SER A 39 2.67 6.31 7.16
C SER A 39 3.13 7.40 6.20
N GLU A 40 3.26 7.00 4.94
CA GLU A 40 3.60 7.86 3.82
C GLU A 40 2.52 7.71 2.74
N ILE A 41 2.07 8.84 2.19
CA ILE A 41 1.16 8.83 1.04
C ILE A 41 2.01 8.87 -0.21
N VAL A 42 1.75 7.95 -1.14
CA VAL A 42 2.49 7.82 -2.40
C VAL A 42 1.54 7.85 -3.59
N PRO A 43 1.98 8.35 -4.76
CA PRO A 43 1.17 8.29 -5.96
C PRO A 43 1.08 6.85 -6.48
N HIS A 44 0.05 6.55 -7.27
CA HIS A 44 -0.18 5.21 -7.80
C HIS A 44 0.80 4.77 -8.89
N ASP A 45 1.52 5.70 -9.50
CA ASP A 45 2.42 5.50 -10.64
C ASP A 45 3.87 5.17 -10.24
N LEU A 46 4.13 4.97 -8.95
CA LEU A 46 5.41 4.45 -8.48
C LEU A 46 5.69 3.05 -9.05
N THR A 47 6.95 2.82 -9.42
CA THR A 47 7.46 1.52 -9.85
C THR A 47 7.66 0.58 -8.67
N ALA A 48 7.62 -0.74 -8.92
CA ALA A 48 7.89 -1.75 -7.90
C ALA A 48 9.26 -1.56 -7.21
N ALA A 49 10.26 -1.06 -7.95
CA ALA A 49 11.57 -0.72 -7.40
C ALA A 49 11.51 0.44 -6.39
N GLU A 50 10.71 1.46 -6.65
CA GLU A 50 10.48 2.58 -5.72
C GLU A 50 9.71 2.12 -4.47
N TYR A 51 8.74 1.21 -4.61
CA TYR A 51 8.11 0.55 -3.46
C TYR A 51 9.14 -0.23 -2.63
N ALA A 52 9.97 -1.06 -3.27
CA ALA A 52 10.98 -1.86 -2.59
C ALA A 52 12.03 -0.99 -1.86
N ALA A 53 12.48 0.10 -2.49
CA ALA A 53 13.43 1.05 -1.89
C ALA A 53 12.89 1.69 -0.60
N ARG A 54 11.57 1.84 -0.49
CA ARG A 54 10.90 2.35 0.71
C ARG A 54 10.81 1.31 1.83
N ARG A 55 10.99 0.01 1.56
CA ARG A 55 10.90 -1.09 2.53
C ARG A 55 9.60 -1.04 3.37
N PRO A 56 8.41 -1.02 2.74
CA PRO A 56 7.16 -1.04 3.48
C PRO A 56 6.97 -2.35 4.25
N THR A 57 6.33 -2.26 5.42
CA THR A 57 5.81 -3.42 6.16
C THR A 57 4.35 -3.71 5.81
N GLY A 58 3.68 -2.80 5.10
CA GLY A 58 2.35 -2.98 4.54
C GLY A 58 2.01 -1.90 3.51
N ILE A 59 1.05 -2.18 2.65
CA ILE A 59 0.57 -1.27 1.61
C ILE A 59 -0.95 -1.16 1.71
N ILE A 60 -1.47 0.06 1.65
CA ILE A 60 -2.92 0.31 1.58
C ILE A 60 -3.22 0.96 0.24
N PHE A 61 -3.99 0.26 -0.59
CA PHE A 61 -4.58 0.84 -1.78
C PHE A 61 -5.85 1.59 -1.37
N SER A 62 -5.81 2.92 -1.48
CA SER A 62 -6.96 3.75 -1.14
C SER A 62 -8.13 3.59 -2.13
N GLY A 63 -9.23 4.28 -1.85
CA GLY A 63 -10.30 4.43 -2.81
C GLY A 63 -9.89 5.33 -3.99
N GLY A 64 -10.81 5.53 -4.91
CA GLY A 64 -10.67 6.50 -5.99
C GLY A 64 -12.07 6.95 -6.44
N PRO A 65 -12.19 8.16 -7.03
CA PRO A 65 -13.46 8.62 -7.60
C PRO A 65 -13.81 7.89 -8.90
N ALA A 66 -12.82 7.23 -9.52
CA ALA A 66 -12.96 6.50 -10.77
C ALA A 66 -13.53 5.09 -10.55
N SER A 67 -14.30 4.60 -11.54
CA SER A 67 -14.56 3.17 -11.70
C SER A 67 -13.35 2.52 -12.38
N VAL A 68 -12.88 1.36 -11.92
CA VAL A 68 -11.77 0.60 -12.54
C VAL A 68 -12.02 0.20 -14.02
N HIS A 69 -13.24 0.40 -14.52
CA HIS A 69 -13.69 -0.04 -15.83
C HIS A 69 -13.54 1.01 -16.95
N VAL A 70 -12.91 2.16 -16.67
CA VAL A 70 -12.67 3.19 -17.70
C VAL A 70 -11.27 3.03 -18.30
N ASP A 71 -11.15 3.30 -19.60
CA ASP A 71 -9.84 3.38 -20.26
C ASP A 71 -8.98 4.45 -19.59
N GLY A 72 -7.74 4.08 -19.23
CA GLY A 72 -6.83 4.95 -18.47
C GLY A 72 -7.06 4.99 -16.96
N ALA A 73 -7.87 4.08 -16.40
CA ALA A 73 -8.03 3.93 -14.95
C ALA A 73 -6.67 3.80 -14.25
N PRO A 74 -6.45 4.46 -13.10
CA PRO A 74 -5.21 4.38 -12.33
C PRO A 74 -4.82 2.92 -12.04
N ARG A 75 -3.66 2.49 -12.55
CA ARG A 75 -3.10 1.16 -12.29
C ARG A 75 -1.91 1.24 -11.35
N ILE A 76 -1.61 0.09 -10.76
CA ILE A 76 -0.38 -0.15 -10.01
C ILE A 76 0.58 -0.95 -10.89
N ASP A 77 1.89 -0.76 -10.71
CA ASP A 77 2.91 -1.65 -11.27
C ASP A 77 2.66 -3.09 -10.75
N PRO A 78 2.45 -4.10 -11.63
CA PRO A 78 2.21 -5.48 -11.23
C PRO A 78 3.31 -6.06 -10.32
N GLY A 79 4.56 -5.59 -10.45
CA GLY A 79 5.66 -6.06 -9.60
C GLY A 79 5.48 -5.71 -8.12
N VAL A 80 4.56 -4.81 -7.77
CA VAL A 80 4.21 -4.49 -6.37
C VAL A 80 3.58 -5.70 -5.66
N TYR A 81 2.81 -6.52 -6.37
CA TYR A 81 2.18 -7.71 -5.79
C TYR A 81 3.21 -8.79 -5.44
N ASP A 82 4.35 -8.81 -6.12
CA ASP A 82 5.42 -9.79 -5.93
C ASP A 82 6.39 -9.43 -4.79
N LEU A 83 6.21 -8.26 -4.14
CA LEU A 83 7.10 -7.81 -3.06
C LEU A 83 6.96 -8.63 -1.76
N GLY A 84 5.96 -9.49 -1.65
CA GLY A 84 5.70 -10.28 -0.43
C GLY A 84 5.23 -9.44 0.76
N VAL A 85 4.76 -8.22 0.51
CA VAL A 85 4.28 -7.27 1.52
C VAL A 85 2.74 -7.35 1.60
N PRO A 86 2.12 -7.39 2.79
CA PRO A 86 0.67 -7.40 2.91
C PRO A 86 0.01 -6.17 2.26
N ILE A 87 -1.04 -6.40 1.47
CA ILE A 87 -1.80 -5.35 0.78
C ILE A 87 -3.25 -5.35 1.27
N LEU A 88 -3.74 -4.18 1.68
CA LEU A 88 -5.15 -3.92 1.98
C LEU A 88 -5.76 -3.02 0.90
N GLY A 89 -6.82 -3.49 0.23
CA GLY A 89 -7.59 -2.69 -0.72
C GLY A 89 -8.85 -2.09 -0.10
N ILE A 90 -9.10 -0.80 -0.33
CA ILE A 90 -10.32 -0.10 0.09
C ILE A 90 -11.07 0.39 -1.15
N CYS A 91 -12.32 -0.05 -1.34
CA CYS A 91 -13.16 0.34 -2.47
C CYS A 91 -12.44 0.10 -3.82
N TYR A 92 -12.02 1.16 -4.53
CA TYR A 92 -11.23 1.07 -5.76
C TYR A 92 -10.00 0.15 -5.62
N GLY A 93 -9.24 0.29 -4.51
CA GLY A 93 -8.10 -0.58 -4.24
C GLY A 93 -8.47 -2.06 -4.13
N ALA A 94 -9.65 -2.38 -3.60
CA ALA A 94 -10.13 -3.78 -3.55
C ALA A 94 -10.53 -4.29 -4.93
N GLN A 95 -11.11 -3.43 -5.78
CA GLN A 95 -11.43 -3.77 -7.16
C GLN A 95 -10.16 -4.03 -7.99
N LEU A 96 -9.10 -3.23 -7.80
CA LEU A 96 -7.81 -3.44 -8.44
C LEU A 96 -7.19 -4.80 -8.05
N ILE A 97 -7.24 -5.16 -6.77
CA ILE A 97 -6.74 -6.47 -6.31
C ILE A 97 -7.54 -7.61 -6.95
N ALA A 98 -8.85 -7.47 -7.12
CA ALA A 98 -9.69 -8.50 -7.71
C ALA A 98 -9.48 -8.70 -9.23
N GLN A 99 -8.85 -7.75 -9.91
CA GLN A 99 -8.55 -7.80 -11.34
C GLN A 99 -7.19 -8.43 -11.66
N GLN A 100 -6.40 -8.77 -10.64
CA GLN A 100 -5.02 -9.22 -10.77
C GLN A 100 -4.88 -10.73 -10.55
#